data_AF-A0A1X7JRH7-F1
#
_entry.id   AF-A0A1X7JRH7-F1
#
_cell.length_a   1.000
_cell.length_b   1.000
_cell.length_c   1.000
_cell.angle_alpha   90.00
_cell.angle_beta   90.00
_cell.angle_gamma   90.00
#
_symmetry.space_group_name_H-M   'P 1'
#
loop_
_entity.id
_entity.type
_entity.pdbx_description
1 polymer ?
#
loop_
_entity_poly.entity_id
_entity_poly.type
_entity_poly.pdbx_seq_one_letter_code
_entity_poly.pdbx_strand_id
1 'polypeptide(L)'
;MAEEAKKETAAKAAPKKAAAPKAETAAKAPKAAKTEAAPKAEKAAAPKKAAAPKVDKAESAAAAPKAAAKAAPKAAKTEEAAPREQVLKVHHLRPAPGAKKARTRVGRGEGSKGKTAGRGTKGTKARYQVRVGFEGGQMPLHMRTPKLRGFKNPFRVEYQVVNLEKLAELYPSGGEVTISDLVAKGAVRNNEKVKVLGQGDITVKLNVAVDKVSGSAEQKIVAAGGSVK
;
A
#
# COMPACT_ATOMS: atom_id res chain seq x y z
N MET A 1 6.97 -83.13 16.63
CA MET A 1 6.76 -81.74 16.16
C MET A 1 6.46 -81.86 14.67
N ALA A 2 5.21 -82.20 14.31
CA ALA A 2 4.13 -81.23 14.01
C ALA A 2 4.62 -80.24 12.92
N GLU A 3 4.40 -80.58 11.64
CA GLU A 3 3.37 -80.02 10.72
C GLU A 3 3.94 -78.77 10.01
N GLU A 4 3.83 -78.45 8.72
CA GLU A 4 2.82 -78.58 7.64
C GLU A 4 3.56 -78.44 6.27
N ALA A 5 3.27 -79.26 5.25
CA ALA A 5 2.37 -78.99 4.09
C ALA A 5 2.80 -77.81 3.17
N LYS A 6 3.39 -78.08 1.99
CA LYS A 6 2.75 -78.30 0.66
C LYS A 6 2.28 -77.03 -0.11
N LYS A 7 2.96 -76.80 -1.24
CA LYS A 7 2.45 -76.74 -2.63
C LYS A 7 2.13 -75.38 -3.30
N GLU A 8 2.96 -75.09 -4.31
CA GLU A 8 2.76 -74.50 -5.65
C GLU A 8 1.56 -73.59 -5.95
N THR A 9 1.79 -72.51 -6.74
CA THR A 9 1.19 -72.32 -8.09
C THR A 9 1.68 -71.03 -8.76
N ALA A 10 1.40 -70.95 -10.07
CA ALA A 10 2.22 -70.32 -11.12
C ALA A 10 1.82 -68.90 -11.56
N ALA A 11 2.81 -68.26 -12.22
CA ALA A 11 2.81 -67.23 -13.25
C ALA A 11 1.49 -66.57 -13.75
N LYS A 12 1.52 -65.24 -13.92
CA LYS A 12 1.01 -64.58 -15.15
C LYS A 12 1.65 -63.20 -15.40
N ALA A 13 2.14 -63.01 -16.61
CA ALA A 13 2.75 -61.80 -17.15
C ALA A 13 1.71 -60.73 -17.58
N ALA A 14 2.11 -59.46 -17.59
CA ALA A 14 1.40 -58.37 -18.28
C ALA A 14 2.43 -57.45 -19.01
N PRO A 15 2.17 -57.05 -20.28
CA PRO A 15 3.16 -56.39 -21.16
C PRO A 15 3.12 -54.86 -21.13
N LYS A 16 4.17 -54.24 -21.71
CA LYS A 16 4.43 -52.80 -21.81
C LYS A 16 3.76 -52.13 -23.04
N LYS A 17 3.42 -50.84 -22.84
CA LYS A 17 3.57 -49.65 -23.75
C LYS A 17 2.52 -49.40 -24.86
N ALA A 18 1.91 -48.20 -24.83
CA ALA A 18 1.59 -47.38 -26.02
C ALA A 18 1.30 -45.92 -25.63
N ALA A 19 1.71 -44.98 -26.48
CA ALA A 19 1.61 -43.53 -26.32
C ALA A 19 0.49 -42.93 -27.23
N ALA A 20 -0.06 -41.78 -26.80
CA ALA A 20 -0.71 -40.62 -27.48
C ALA A 20 -1.32 -40.77 -28.90
N PRO A 21 -2.41 -40.04 -29.32
CA PRO A 21 -2.52 -38.56 -29.23
C PRO A 21 -3.97 -37.96 -29.17
N LYS A 22 -4.11 -36.65 -28.91
CA LYS A 22 -5.24 -35.82 -29.38
C LYS A 22 -4.81 -34.38 -29.65
N ALA A 23 -5.35 -33.82 -30.73
CA ALA A 23 -5.08 -32.50 -31.30
C ALA A 23 -6.25 -31.51 -31.12
N GLU A 24 -5.86 -30.22 -31.09
CA GLU A 24 -6.49 -29.02 -31.68
C GLU A 24 -7.74 -28.29 -31.14
N THR A 25 -7.71 -26.97 -31.44
CA THR A 25 -8.68 -25.84 -31.35
C THR A 25 -8.58 -24.94 -30.10
N ALA A 26 -8.57 -23.58 -30.15
CA ALA A 26 -8.54 -22.58 -31.22
C ALA A 26 -8.22 -21.15 -30.66
N ALA A 27 -7.56 -20.33 -31.50
CA ALA A 27 -7.70 -18.87 -31.73
C ALA A 27 -7.58 -17.79 -30.60
N LYS A 28 -6.68 -16.80 -30.77
CA LYS A 28 -6.95 -15.46 -31.41
C LYS A 28 -5.95 -14.35 -30.99
N ALA A 29 -5.57 -13.52 -31.99
CA ALA A 29 -5.10 -12.11 -31.99
C ALA A 29 -3.58 -11.80 -32.14
N PRO A 30 -3.18 -11.19 -33.29
CA PRO A 30 -1.96 -10.39 -33.43
C PRO A 30 -2.26 -8.89 -33.63
N LYS A 31 -1.47 -8.00 -33.02
CA LYS A 31 -1.36 -6.54 -33.27
C LYS A 31 -0.11 -6.04 -32.51
N ALA A 32 0.72 -5.11 -32.97
CA ALA A 32 0.73 -4.24 -34.13
C ALA A 32 2.19 -3.80 -34.40
N ALA A 33 2.44 -3.48 -35.68
CA ALA A 33 3.69 -3.00 -36.22
C ALA A 33 4.06 -1.58 -35.76
N LYS A 34 5.36 -1.31 -35.84
CA LYS A 34 6.01 0.00 -35.74
C LYS A 34 5.61 0.88 -36.93
N THR A 35 5.34 2.16 -36.66
CA THR A 35 5.26 3.27 -37.62
C THR A 35 6.14 4.38 -37.07
N GLU A 36 7.30 4.62 -37.69
CA GLU A 36 7.55 5.56 -38.79
C GLU A 36 7.98 6.94 -38.29
N ALA A 37 9.26 7.20 -38.50
CA ALA A 37 9.91 8.50 -38.44
C ALA A 37 9.69 9.22 -39.77
N ALA A 38 9.43 10.53 -39.71
CA ALA A 38 9.47 11.42 -40.88
C ALA A 38 10.56 12.50 -40.67
N PRO A 39 11.50 12.69 -41.62
CA PRO A 39 12.62 13.62 -41.53
C PRO A 39 12.34 14.91 -42.33
N LYS A 40 12.88 16.05 -41.85
CA LYS A 40 13.14 17.28 -42.64
C LYS A 40 14.18 18.10 -41.87
N ALA A 41 15.11 18.84 -42.45
CA ALA A 41 15.72 18.92 -43.76
C ALA A 41 16.89 19.90 -43.55
N GLU A 42 18.07 19.54 -44.04
CA GLU A 42 19.27 20.36 -44.04
C GLU A 42 19.16 21.40 -45.17
N LYS A 43 19.51 22.67 -44.93
CA LYS A 43 19.84 23.60 -46.00
C LYS A 43 20.90 24.62 -45.56
N ALA A 44 21.87 24.76 -46.45
CA ALA A 44 23.16 25.40 -46.30
C ALA A 44 23.15 26.93 -46.57
N ALA A 45 24.26 27.53 -46.12
CA ALA A 45 25.04 28.62 -46.74
C ALA A 45 24.51 30.08 -46.76
N ALA A 46 25.39 30.96 -46.28
CA ALA A 46 25.37 32.43 -46.25
C ALA A 46 25.75 33.05 -47.65
N PRO A 47 25.82 34.39 -47.91
CA PRO A 47 26.59 35.40 -47.13
C PRO A 47 26.11 36.88 -47.08
N LYS A 48 26.63 37.59 -46.05
CA LYS A 48 27.11 39.00 -45.96
C LYS A 48 26.29 40.18 -46.54
N LYS A 49 25.95 41.15 -45.67
CA LYS A 49 26.30 42.58 -45.85
C LYS A 49 26.35 43.32 -44.49
N ALA A 50 27.08 44.42 -44.50
CA ALA A 50 27.84 45.00 -43.39
C ALA A 50 27.18 46.18 -42.65
N ALA A 51 27.92 46.66 -41.65
CA ALA A 51 27.95 47.99 -41.02
C ALA A 51 27.27 48.14 -39.65
N ALA A 52 28.09 48.62 -38.70
CA ALA A 52 27.92 48.72 -37.25
C ALA A 52 27.28 50.08 -36.82
N PRO A 53 27.47 50.57 -35.58
CA PRO A 53 26.64 50.28 -34.39
C PRO A 53 26.07 51.58 -33.75
N LYS A 54 25.13 51.47 -32.82
CA LYS A 54 24.97 52.50 -31.77
C LYS A 54 24.74 51.84 -30.42
N VAL A 55 25.74 52.04 -29.56
CA VAL A 55 25.77 51.64 -28.15
C VAL A 55 25.45 52.89 -27.35
N ASP A 56 24.58 52.71 -26.37
CA ASP A 56 24.20 53.68 -25.35
C ASP A 56 25.42 54.26 -24.63
N LYS A 57 25.36 55.57 -24.35
CA LYS A 57 26.26 56.22 -23.39
C LYS A 57 25.41 56.91 -22.32
N ALA A 58 25.68 56.51 -21.07
CA ALA A 58 25.25 57.15 -19.84
C ALA A 58 25.69 58.62 -19.76
N GLU A 59 24.96 59.48 -19.04
CA GLU A 59 25.31 59.95 -17.69
C GLU A 59 24.37 61.06 -17.16
N SER A 60 24.18 61.04 -15.83
CA SER A 60 23.98 62.18 -14.91
C SER A 60 22.78 63.12 -15.05
N ALA A 61 21.99 63.24 -13.98
CA ALA A 61 21.93 64.46 -13.18
C ALA A 61 21.12 64.24 -11.89
N ALA A 62 21.75 64.51 -10.75
CA ALA A 62 21.14 64.60 -9.45
C ALA A 62 20.42 65.95 -9.27
N ALA A 63 19.23 65.95 -8.69
CA ALA A 63 18.64 67.10 -7.99
C ALA A 63 17.59 66.59 -6.99
N ALA A 64 17.73 67.00 -5.73
CA ALA A 64 16.74 66.84 -4.65
C ALA A 64 16.37 68.25 -4.13
N PRO A 65 15.38 68.43 -3.24
CA PRO A 65 14.09 67.75 -3.07
C PRO A 65 12.92 68.77 -3.13
N LYS A 66 11.68 68.32 -3.41
CA LYS A 66 10.47 69.10 -3.10
C LYS A 66 9.61 68.36 -2.08
N ALA A 67 9.27 69.08 -1.03
CA ALA A 67 8.51 68.66 0.13
C ALA A 67 7.00 68.52 -0.16
N ALA A 68 6.38 67.70 0.69
CA ALA A 68 5.00 67.77 1.18
C ALA A 68 3.82 67.66 0.20
N ALA A 69 3.19 66.47 0.19
CA ALA A 69 1.73 66.36 0.22
C ALA A 69 1.34 65.05 0.93
N LYS A 70 0.90 65.20 2.17
CA LYS A 70 0.45 64.14 3.08
C LYS A 70 -0.98 63.76 2.67
N ALA A 71 -1.19 62.58 2.08
CA ALA A 71 -2.53 62.07 1.81
C ALA A 71 -3.13 61.49 3.10
N ALA A 72 -4.28 62.03 3.51
CA ALA A 72 -5.01 61.65 4.73
C ALA A 72 -5.60 60.22 4.63
N PRO A 73 -5.68 59.47 5.75
CA PRO A 73 -6.33 58.17 5.77
C PRO A 73 -7.84 58.34 5.73
N LYS A 74 -8.48 57.64 4.79
CA LYS A 74 -9.93 57.59 4.61
C LYS A 74 -10.55 56.88 5.82
N ALA A 75 -11.40 57.58 6.54
CA ALA A 75 -12.11 57.11 7.73
C ALA A 75 -12.87 55.80 7.46
N ALA A 76 -12.64 54.80 8.32
CA ALA A 76 -13.44 53.60 8.41
C ALA A 76 -14.83 53.97 8.95
N LYS A 77 -15.87 53.72 8.16
CA LYS A 77 -17.24 53.65 8.67
C LYS A 77 -17.47 52.24 9.21
N THR A 78 -17.52 52.14 10.53
CA THR A 78 -18.07 50.99 11.23
C THR A 78 -19.59 51.19 11.26
N GLU A 79 -20.31 50.46 10.40
CA GLU A 79 -21.74 50.25 10.56
C GLU A 79 -21.93 48.84 11.12
N GLU A 80 -22.38 48.78 12.37
CA GLU A 80 -22.74 47.56 13.08
C GLU A 80 -23.96 46.92 12.42
N ALA A 81 -23.74 45.80 11.71
CA ALA A 81 -24.80 44.96 11.18
C ALA A 81 -25.14 43.86 12.21
N ALA A 82 -26.40 43.81 12.61
CA ALA A 82 -27.01 42.80 13.49
C ALA A 82 -26.55 41.35 13.16
N PRO A 83 -26.45 40.46 14.17
CA PRO A 83 -25.86 39.14 14.00
C PRO A 83 -26.73 38.27 13.09
N ARG A 84 -26.37 38.21 11.81
CA ARG A 84 -26.91 37.22 10.88
C ARG A 84 -26.45 35.86 11.38
N GLU A 85 -27.40 34.98 11.69
CA GLU A 85 -27.12 33.60 12.06
C GLU A 85 -26.07 33.02 11.12
N GLN A 86 -24.96 32.52 11.68
CA GLN A 86 -23.84 31.98 10.91
C GLN A 86 -24.24 30.63 10.31
N VAL A 87 -25.06 30.68 9.27
CA VAL A 87 -25.31 29.54 8.42
C VAL A 87 -23.98 29.20 7.72
N LEU A 88 -23.50 27.97 7.92
CA LEU A 88 -22.34 27.44 7.24
C LEU A 88 -22.57 27.50 5.73
N LYS A 89 -21.78 28.33 5.05
CA LYS A 89 -21.75 28.44 3.59
C LYS A 89 -20.46 27.81 3.07
N VAL A 90 -20.42 27.49 1.79
CA VAL A 90 -19.26 26.82 1.15
C VAL A 90 -17.93 27.55 1.40
N HIS A 91 -17.92 28.88 1.45
CA HIS A 91 -16.72 29.69 1.70
C HIS A 91 -16.29 29.76 3.18
N HIS A 92 -17.06 29.20 4.11
CA HIS A 92 -16.67 29.07 5.51
C HIS A 92 -15.85 27.80 5.78
N LEU A 93 -15.86 26.82 4.88
CA LEU A 93 -15.14 25.56 5.04
C LEU A 93 -13.63 25.79 4.84
N ARG A 94 -12.86 25.54 5.90
CA ARG A 94 -11.39 25.54 5.88
C ARG A 94 -10.88 24.17 6.34
N PRO A 95 -9.76 23.68 5.78
CA PRO A 95 -9.15 22.47 6.29
C PRO A 95 -8.64 22.69 7.73
N ALA A 96 -8.62 21.64 8.53
CA ALA A 96 -7.99 21.68 9.84
C ALA A 96 -6.52 22.14 9.73
N PRO A 97 -6.00 22.89 10.72
CA PRO A 97 -4.62 23.37 10.68
C PRO A 97 -3.65 22.20 10.51
N GLY A 98 -2.77 22.28 9.52
CA GLY A 98 -1.80 21.22 9.20
C GLY A 98 -2.31 20.09 8.28
N ALA A 99 -3.61 20.00 8.00
CA ALA A 99 -4.16 18.94 7.13
C ALA A 99 -3.66 19.00 5.67
N LYS A 100 -3.28 20.21 5.20
CA LYS A 100 -2.68 20.41 3.89
C LYS A 100 -1.31 21.07 4.05
N LYS A 101 -0.26 20.36 3.64
CA LYS A 101 1.11 20.88 3.57
C LYS A 101 1.42 21.29 2.13
N ALA A 102 2.01 22.47 1.95
CA ALA A 102 2.46 22.93 0.64
C ALA A 102 3.55 21.98 0.08
N ARG A 103 3.39 21.53 -1.16
CA ARG A 103 4.38 20.68 -1.84
C ARG A 103 5.60 21.51 -2.20
N THR A 104 6.79 21.05 -1.80
CA THR A 104 8.05 21.65 -2.28
C THR A 104 8.21 21.40 -3.78
N ARG A 105 8.18 22.47 -4.58
CA ARG A 105 8.43 22.41 -6.02
C ARG A 105 9.93 22.59 -6.27
N VAL A 106 10.59 21.48 -6.61
CA VAL A 106 12.04 21.45 -6.86
C VAL A 106 12.38 22.08 -8.23
N GLY A 107 13.59 22.62 -8.36
CA GLY A 107 14.05 23.30 -9.58
C GLY A 107 13.30 24.61 -9.88
N ARG A 108 12.95 25.39 -8.85
CA ARG A 108 12.24 26.68 -8.98
C ARG A 108 12.96 27.76 -8.15
N GLY A 109 14.03 28.31 -8.73
CA GLY A 109 14.86 29.34 -8.07
C GLY A 109 15.74 28.82 -6.94
N GLU A 110 16.67 29.66 -6.49
CA GLU A 110 17.68 29.28 -5.48
C GLU A 110 17.11 29.16 -4.06
N GLY A 111 16.04 29.90 -3.72
CA GLY A 111 15.38 29.80 -2.41
C GLY A 111 14.56 28.52 -2.19
N SER A 112 14.39 27.69 -3.24
CA SER A 112 13.84 26.33 -3.13
C SER A 112 14.96 25.29 -3.26
N LYS A 113 14.63 24.03 -3.55
CA LYS A 113 15.62 23.04 -4.01
C LYS A 113 16.07 23.42 -5.42
N GLY A 114 16.95 24.41 -5.56
CA GLY A 114 17.32 25.11 -6.80
C GLY A 114 17.97 24.26 -7.88
N LYS A 115 19.17 24.66 -8.37
CA LYS A 115 19.80 24.11 -9.59
C LYS A 115 19.89 22.57 -9.62
N THR A 116 20.18 21.92 -8.49
CA THR A 116 20.40 20.46 -8.42
C THR A 116 19.16 19.67 -7.98
N ALA A 117 18.05 20.34 -7.64
CA ALA A 117 16.83 19.71 -7.12
C ALA A 117 17.05 18.73 -5.94
N GLY A 118 18.17 18.84 -5.20
CA GLY A 118 18.55 17.93 -4.13
C GLY A 118 19.28 16.66 -4.56
N ARG A 119 19.71 16.55 -5.83
CA ARG A 119 20.43 15.38 -6.37
C ARG A 119 21.96 15.48 -6.32
N GLY A 120 22.50 16.57 -5.80
CA GLY A 120 23.96 16.83 -5.81
C GLY A 120 24.47 17.28 -7.19
N THR A 121 25.78 17.16 -7.43
CA THR A 121 26.44 17.74 -8.61
C THR A 121 26.52 16.77 -9.80
N LYS A 122 27.26 15.66 -9.65
CA LYS A 122 27.53 14.69 -10.72
C LYS A 122 27.36 13.26 -10.19
N GLY A 123 27.53 12.27 -11.07
CA GLY A 123 27.44 10.84 -10.75
C GLY A 123 26.12 10.20 -11.17
N THR A 124 25.96 8.92 -10.87
CA THR A 124 24.79 8.14 -11.29
C THR A 124 23.51 8.62 -10.63
N LYS A 125 23.53 8.96 -9.33
CA LYS A 125 22.36 9.48 -8.58
C LYS A 125 21.89 10.87 -9.03
N ALA A 126 22.78 11.65 -9.65
CA ALA A 126 22.42 12.95 -10.23
C ALA A 126 21.64 12.78 -11.55
N ARG A 127 22.06 11.82 -12.38
CA ARG A 127 21.52 11.57 -13.74
C ARG A 127 20.34 10.58 -13.75
N TYR A 128 20.43 9.53 -12.95
CA TYR A 128 19.53 8.38 -12.90
C TYR A 128 19.30 7.89 -11.46
N GLN A 129 18.60 6.77 -11.32
CA GLN A 129 18.39 6.09 -10.05
C GLN A 129 19.08 4.73 -10.03
N VAL A 130 19.62 4.36 -8.87
CA VAL A 130 20.24 3.05 -8.64
C VAL A 130 19.18 2.10 -8.09
N ARG A 131 19.21 0.83 -8.50
CA ARG A 131 18.30 -0.21 -8.00
C ARG A 131 18.53 -0.44 -6.50
N VAL A 132 17.46 -0.57 -5.72
CA VAL A 132 17.51 -0.69 -4.24
C VAL A 132 18.35 -1.88 -3.76
N GLY A 133 18.34 -3.01 -4.48
CA GLY A 133 19.11 -4.20 -4.12
C GLY A 133 20.56 -4.25 -4.62
N PHE A 134 21.09 -3.15 -5.17
CA PHE A 134 22.47 -3.10 -5.68
C PHE A 134 23.43 -2.49 -4.66
N GLU A 135 24.41 -3.29 -4.20
CA GLU A 135 25.38 -2.93 -3.15
C GLU A 135 26.77 -2.60 -3.73
N GLY A 136 26.81 -1.80 -4.82
CA GLY A 136 28.08 -1.28 -5.34
C GLY A 136 28.99 -2.31 -6.03
N GLY A 137 28.46 -3.49 -6.39
CA GLY A 137 29.21 -4.56 -7.06
C GLY A 137 29.52 -5.76 -6.17
N GLN A 138 29.32 -5.65 -4.85
CA GLN A 138 29.36 -6.80 -3.96
C GLN A 138 28.14 -7.70 -4.17
N MET A 139 28.25 -9.00 -3.85
CA MET A 139 27.09 -9.90 -3.83
C MET A 139 26.00 -9.34 -2.90
N PRO A 140 24.77 -9.06 -3.34
CA PRO A 140 23.75 -8.46 -2.48
C PRO A 140 23.36 -9.33 -1.29
N LEU A 141 22.86 -8.71 -0.21
CA LEU A 141 22.47 -9.40 1.03
C LEU A 141 21.46 -10.52 0.79
N HIS A 142 20.45 -10.29 -0.04
CA HIS A 142 19.42 -11.28 -0.39
C HIS A 142 19.96 -12.53 -1.13
N MET A 143 21.19 -12.45 -1.66
CA MET A 143 21.90 -13.59 -2.25
C MET A 143 22.86 -14.27 -1.26
N ARG A 144 23.39 -13.53 -0.29
CA ARG A 144 24.28 -14.08 0.75
C ARG A 144 23.51 -14.88 1.79
N THR A 145 22.31 -14.43 2.15
CA THR A 145 21.49 -15.12 3.15
C THR A 145 20.87 -16.38 2.55
N PRO A 146 20.91 -17.52 3.26
CA PRO A 146 20.21 -18.72 2.81
C PRO A 146 18.71 -18.45 2.75
N LYS A 147 18.01 -19.12 1.83
CA LYS A 147 16.54 -19.04 1.75
C LYS A 147 15.92 -19.65 3.02
N LEU A 148 14.81 -19.06 3.47
CA LEU A 148 14.01 -19.63 4.56
C LEU A 148 13.60 -21.06 4.19
N ARG A 149 13.64 -21.96 5.18
CA ARG A 149 13.37 -23.38 4.96
C ARG A 149 11.86 -23.64 4.82
N GLY A 150 11.53 -24.78 4.21
CA GLY A 150 10.18 -25.28 4.06
C GLY A 150 9.44 -24.74 2.84
N PHE A 151 8.12 -24.96 2.82
CA PHE A 151 7.21 -24.49 1.78
C PHE A 151 5.92 -23.98 2.42
N LYS A 152 5.20 -23.10 1.72
CA LYS A 152 3.86 -22.68 2.16
C LYS A 152 2.85 -23.71 1.67
N ASN A 153 2.22 -24.45 2.60
CA ASN A 153 1.15 -25.39 2.26
C ASN A 153 -0.10 -24.62 1.76
N PRO A 154 -0.53 -24.78 0.49
CA PRO A 154 -1.69 -24.09 -0.03
C PRO A 154 -3.01 -24.57 0.58
N PHE A 155 -3.05 -25.78 1.14
CA PHE A 155 -4.23 -26.38 1.77
C PHE A 155 -4.27 -26.15 3.28
N ARG A 156 -3.42 -25.26 3.82
CA ARG A 156 -3.45 -24.90 5.23
C ARG A 156 -4.78 -24.22 5.54
N VAL A 157 -5.57 -24.85 6.41
CA VAL A 157 -6.77 -24.24 6.98
C VAL A 157 -6.34 -23.29 8.09
N GLU A 158 -6.45 -21.99 7.83
CA GLU A 158 -6.18 -20.94 8.81
C GLU A 158 -7.44 -20.67 9.63
N TYR A 159 -7.29 -20.58 10.95
CA TYR A 159 -8.39 -20.24 11.86
C TYR A 159 -8.12 -18.87 12.46
N GLN A 160 -9.16 -18.05 12.52
CA GLN A 160 -9.17 -16.83 13.30
C GLN A 160 -9.39 -17.18 14.77
N VAL A 161 -8.60 -16.57 15.64
CA VAL A 161 -8.57 -16.92 17.05
C VAL A 161 -9.39 -15.95 17.90
N VAL A 162 -10.11 -16.48 18.88
CA VAL A 162 -10.81 -15.69 19.92
C VAL A 162 -10.45 -16.27 21.29
N ASN A 163 -10.00 -15.41 22.20
CA ASN A 163 -9.64 -15.80 23.56
C ASN A 163 -10.84 -15.66 24.51
N LEU A 164 -10.83 -16.39 25.64
CA LEU A 164 -11.87 -16.31 26.65
C LEU A 164 -11.98 -14.91 27.28
N GLU A 165 -10.86 -14.18 27.45
CA GLU A 165 -10.88 -12.78 27.93
C GLU A 165 -11.82 -11.91 27.08
N LYS A 166 -11.72 -12.04 25.75
CA LYS A 166 -12.55 -11.27 24.82
C LYS A 166 -14.01 -11.70 24.87
N LEU A 167 -14.26 -12.99 25.07
CA LEU A 167 -15.63 -13.49 25.23
C LEU A 167 -16.27 -12.99 26.53
N ALA A 168 -15.52 -12.91 27.63
CA ALA A 168 -16.00 -12.36 28.88
C ALA A 168 -16.41 -10.88 28.75
N GLU A 169 -15.62 -10.08 28.03
CA GLU A 169 -15.95 -8.67 27.74
C GLU A 169 -17.20 -8.52 26.86
N LEU A 170 -17.34 -9.38 25.85
CA LEU A 170 -18.42 -9.28 24.85
C LEU A 170 -19.74 -9.90 25.31
N TYR A 171 -19.70 -10.78 26.31
CA TYR A 171 -20.85 -11.50 26.85
C TYR A 171 -20.87 -11.41 28.39
N PRO A 172 -21.06 -10.20 28.98
CA PRO A 172 -21.11 -10.05 30.43
C PRO A 172 -22.32 -10.77 31.08
N SER A 173 -23.45 -10.87 30.35
CA SER A 173 -24.65 -11.60 30.78
C SER A 173 -24.62 -13.10 30.45
N GLY A 174 -23.59 -13.55 29.73
CA GLY A 174 -23.53 -14.87 29.14
C GLY A 174 -24.46 -15.04 27.96
N GLY A 175 -24.53 -16.27 27.46
CA GLY A 175 -25.41 -16.63 26.35
C GLY A 175 -24.77 -17.56 25.33
N GLU A 176 -25.41 -17.62 24.16
CA GLU A 176 -24.92 -18.38 23.02
C GLU A 176 -23.88 -17.57 22.23
N VAL A 177 -22.80 -18.25 21.85
CA VAL A 177 -21.69 -17.69 21.08
C VAL A 177 -21.62 -18.46 19.77
N THR A 178 -22.32 -17.96 18.77
CA THR A 178 -22.25 -18.47 17.39
C THR A 178 -21.24 -17.68 16.56
N ILE A 179 -20.82 -18.22 15.42
CA ILE A 179 -19.93 -17.51 14.47
C ILE A 179 -20.61 -16.22 13.97
N SER A 180 -21.93 -16.25 13.73
CA SER A 180 -22.70 -15.06 13.33
C SER A 180 -22.69 -13.97 14.41
N ASP A 181 -22.81 -14.35 15.69
CA ASP A 181 -22.83 -13.37 16.78
C ASP A 181 -21.45 -12.77 17.03
N LEU A 182 -20.40 -13.58 16.89
CA LEU A 182 -19.01 -13.10 16.96
C LEU A 182 -18.71 -12.10 15.85
N VAL A 183 -19.25 -12.30 14.66
CA VAL A 183 -19.17 -11.35 13.54
C VAL A 183 -19.96 -10.08 13.87
N ALA A 184 -21.21 -10.20 14.34
CA ALA A 184 -22.05 -9.06 14.68
C ALA A 184 -21.43 -8.16 15.76
N LYS A 185 -20.73 -8.76 16.73
CA LYS A 185 -19.99 -8.06 17.79
C LYS A 185 -18.58 -7.60 17.37
N GLY A 186 -18.15 -7.88 16.13
CA GLY A 186 -16.85 -7.47 15.60
C GLY A 186 -15.65 -8.21 16.18
N ALA A 187 -15.85 -9.39 16.79
CA ALA A 187 -14.77 -10.22 17.33
C ALA A 187 -14.01 -10.99 16.23
N VAL A 188 -14.72 -11.31 15.15
CA VAL A 188 -14.24 -12.17 14.05
C VAL A 188 -14.64 -11.53 12.71
N ARG A 189 -13.87 -11.81 11.66
CA ARG A 189 -14.18 -11.43 10.29
C ARG A 189 -15.17 -12.40 9.65
N ASN A 190 -15.94 -11.91 8.69
CA ASN A 190 -16.90 -12.73 7.97
C ASN A 190 -16.17 -13.78 7.12
N ASN A 191 -16.75 -14.97 6.97
CA ASN A 191 -16.25 -16.07 6.13
C ASN A 191 -14.88 -16.65 6.52
N GLU A 192 -14.38 -16.39 7.73
CA GLU A 192 -13.20 -17.05 8.29
C GLU A 192 -13.61 -18.13 9.30
N LYS A 193 -12.85 -19.23 9.37
CA LYS A 193 -13.08 -20.29 10.37
C LYS A 193 -12.60 -19.84 11.73
N VAL A 194 -13.29 -20.21 12.79
CA VAL A 194 -13.03 -19.69 14.15
C VAL A 194 -12.48 -20.77 15.06
N LYS A 195 -11.43 -20.43 15.81
CA LYS A 195 -10.91 -21.25 16.89
C LYS A 195 -10.91 -20.49 18.21
N VAL A 196 -11.54 -21.06 19.24
CA VAL A 196 -11.52 -20.50 20.61
C VAL A 196 -10.30 -21.02 21.38
N LEU A 197 -9.59 -20.11 22.07
CA LEU A 197 -8.38 -20.38 22.84
C LEU A 197 -8.56 -20.02 24.32
N GLY A 198 -7.89 -20.76 25.20
CA GLY A 198 -8.10 -20.73 26.67
C GLY A 198 -7.38 -19.63 27.45
N GLN A 199 -6.96 -18.54 26.80
CA GLN A 199 -6.35 -17.41 27.48
C GLN A 199 -7.43 -16.59 28.19
N GLY A 200 -7.22 -16.31 29.48
CA GLY A 200 -8.20 -15.68 30.37
C GLY A 200 -9.03 -16.63 31.20
N ASP A 201 -9.74 -16.07 32.17
CA ASP A 201 -10.70 -16.78 32.99
C ASP A 201 -12.12 -16.35 32.64
N ILE A 202 -13.04 -17.28 32.77
CA ILE A 202 -14.43 -17.05 32.45
C ILE A 202 -15.30 -17.47 33.62
N THR A 203 -16.03 -16.51 34.18
CA THR A 203 -16.99 -16.75 35.26
C THR A 203 -18.41 -16.89 34.73
N VAL A 204 -18.60 -16.56 33.45
CA VAL A 204 -19.91 -16.46 32.80
C VAL A 204 -20.22 -17.73 32.02
N LYS A 205 -21.46 -18.20 32.13
CA LYS A 205 -21.94 -19.37 31.38
C LYS A 205 -22.09 -19.04 29.89
N LEU A 206 -21.28 -19.69 29.06
CA LEU A 206 -21.33 -19.57 27.60
C LEU A 206 -21.68 -20.91 26.93
N ASN A 207 -22.53 -20.84 25.90
CA ASN A 207 -22.76 -21.94 24.96
C ASN A 207 -22.03 -21.63 23.66
N VAL A 208 -20.86 -22.23 23.43
CA VAL A 208 -19.97 -21.89 22.32
C VAL A 208 -20.21 -22.84 21.16
N ALA A 209 -20.59 -22.32 19.99
CA ALA A 209 -20.78 -23.06 18.74
C ALA A 209 -19.82 -22.50 17.67
N VAL A 210 -18.65 -23.14 17.51
CA VAL A 210 -17.54 -22.68 16.65
C VAL A 210 -16.83 -23.86 15.98
N ASP A 211 -16.00 -23.61 14.95
CA ASP A 211 -15.35 -24.71 14.21
C ASP A 211 -14.39 -25.55 15.07
N LYS A 212 -13.63 -24.90 15.97
CA LYS A 212 -12.67 -25.58 16.86
C LYS A 212 -12.53 -24.88 18.21
N VAL A 213 -12.24 -25.66 19.24
CA VAL A 213 -11.87 -25.16 20.56
C VAL A 213 -10.54 -25.81 20.98
N SER A 214 -9.72 -25.10 21.76
CA SER A 214 -8.55 -25.72 22.39
C SER A 214 -8.95 -26.44 23.67
N GLY A 215 -8.30 -27.56 24.01
CA GLY A 215 -8.62 -28.30 25.25
C GLY A 215 -8.59 -27.46 26.53
N SER A 216 -7.68 -26.48 26.64
CA SER A 216 -7.66 -25.55 27.77
C SER A 216 -8.88 -24.61 27.84
N ALA A 217 -9.45 -24.25 26.69
CA ALA A 217 -10.67 -23.47 26.63
C ALA A 217 -11.89 -24.32 26.98
N GLU A 218 -11.97 -25.55 26.45
CA GLU A 218 -13.05 -26.49 26.77
C GLU A 218 -13.16 -26.72 28.28
N GLN A 219 -12.03 -26.99 28.94
CA GLN A 219 -11.98 -27.20 30.39
C GLN A 219 -12.50 -25.98 31.17
N LYS A 220 -12.06 -24.77 30.80
CA LYS A 220 -12.50 -23.53 31.46
C LYS A 220 -13.96 -23.20 31.20
N ILE A 221 -14.46 -23.42 29.99
CA ILE A 221 -15.86 -23.20 29.62
C ILE A 221 -16.77 -24.18 30.39
N VAL A 222 -16.38 -25.46 30.47
CA VAL A 222 -17.13 -26.47 31.23
C VAL A 222 -17.07 -26.19 32.73
N ALA A 223 -15.92 -25.74 33.26
CA ALA A 223 -15.79 -25.33 34.66
C ALA A 223 -16.71 -24.14 35.01
N ALA A 224 -16.94 -23.23 34.07
CA ALA A 224 -17.91 -22.14 34.20
C ALA A 224 -19.38 -22.58 33.98
N GLY A 225 -19.64 -23.88 33.80
CA GLY A 225 -20.97 -24.44 33.57
C GLY A 225 -21.52 -24.20 32.15
N GLY A 226 -20.64 -23.85 31.21
CA GLY A 226 -20.94 -23.67 29.79
C GLY A 226 -20.95 -24.98 28.99
N SER A 227 -21.29 -24.88 27.71
CA SER A 227 -21.26 -26.00 26.76
C SER A 227 -20.48 -25.65 25.50
N VAL A 228 -19.85 -26.64 24.89
CA VAL A 228 -19.10 -26.51 23.61
C VAL A 228 -19.75 -27.42 22.58
N LYS A 229 -20.07 -26.87 21.41
CA LYS A 229 -20.67 -27.56 20.25
C LYS A 229 -19.84 -27.34 18.99
#